data_AF-A0A7W2R043-F1
#
_entry.id   AF-A0A7W2R043-F1
#
_cell.length_a   1.000
_cell.length_b   1.000
_cell.length_c   1.000
_cell.angle_alpha   90.00
_cell.angle_beta   90.00
_cell.angle_gamma   90.00
#
_symmetry.space_group_name_H-M   'P 1'
#
loop_
_entity.id
_entity.type
_entity.pdbx_description
1 polymer ?
#
loop_
_entity_poly.entity_id
_entity_poly.type
_entity_poly.pdbx_seq_one_letter_code
_entity_poly.pdbx_strand_id
1 'polypeptide(L)'
;MEKIFNWFGYYKRKKPARQYKKIRYKDPGTPEENGQRLIELTVQGNEWARDKGEVEYQLVGMFFTIVLLIEHKMINLLVVMDDSIESRMLGEKIEVFKDFLRQYEPEEGESIEEYRLLMQPLNEMKSIRNSMAHDITQPMFGYRSLKQMDSYVKKRRPDLYARFKDCADEKAKCMGLLASFGFIFSVEVAKLRLSIEH
;
A
#
# COMPACT_ATOMS: atom_id res chain seq x y z
N MET A 1 -8.77 -30.09 36.58
CA MET A 1 -8.35 -30.16 35.17
C MET A 1 -8.57 -28.85 34.40
N GLU A 2 -9.61 -28.05 34.69
CA GLU A 2 -9.84 -26.75 34.00
C GLU A 2 -8.70 -25.73 34.14
N LYS A 3 -7.96 -25.73 35.25
CA LYS A 3 -6.81 -24.82 35.44
C LYS A 3 -5.62 -25.12 34.53
N ILE A 4 -5.47 -26.36 34.04
CA ILE A 4 -4.34 -26.77 33.19
C ILE A 4 -4.62 -26.37 31.73
N PHE A 5 -5.88 -26.46 31.28
CA PHE A 5 -6.28 -25.99 29.95
C PHE A 5 -6.20 -24.47 29.77
N ASN A 6 -6.26 -23.70 30.85
CA ASN A 6 -6.08 -22.24 30.81
C ASN A 6 -4.64 -21.80 30.52
N TRP A 7 -3.63 -22.66 30.78
CA TRP A 7 -2.23 -22.33 30.52
C TRP A 7 -1.83 -22.53 29.05
N PHE A 8 -2.52 -23.42 28.34
CA PHE A 8 -2.26 -23.72 26.92
C PHE A 8 -3.00 -22.81 25.93
N GLY A 9 -3.58 -21.68 26.36
CA GLY A 9 -4.06 -20.63 25.45
C GLY A 9 -5.26 -21.00 24.57
N TYR A 10 -6.00 -22.07 24.87
CA TYR A 10 -7.08 -22.60 24.02
C TYR A 10 -8.46 -21.94 24.20
N TYR A 11 -8.56 -20.80 24.87
CA TYR A 11 -9.77 -19.97 24.78
C TYR A 11 -9.51 -18.81 23.82
N LYS A 12 -9.97 -18.97 22.57
CA LYS A 12 -10.16 -17.84 21.63
C LYS A 12 -11.00 -16.79 22.37
N ARG A 13 -10.35 -15.74 22.89
CA ARG A 13 -11.05 -14.58 23.47
C ARG A 13 -12.06 -14.09 22.43
N LYS A 14 -13.35 -14.27 22.70
CA LYS A 14 -14.41 -13.70 21.86
C LYS A 14 -14.14 -12.20 21.79
N LYS A 15 -13.88 -11.67 20.59
CA LYS A 15 -13.72 -10.23 20.39
C LYS A 15 -14.96 -9.55 20.98
N PRO A 16 -14.80 -8.50 21.81
CA PRO A 16 -15.94 -7.81 22.38
C PRO A 16 -16.88 -7.37 21.26
N ALA A 17 -18.17 -7.61 21.45
CA ALA A 17 -19.18 -7.22 20.48
C ALA A 17 -19.04 -5.71 20.20
N ARG A 18 -19.03 -5.33 18.91
CA ARG A 18 -18.94 -3.93 18.52
C ARG A 18 -20.16 -3.19 19.05
N GLN A 19 -19.94 -2.22 19.94
CA GLN A 19 -21.00 -1.35 20.44
C GLN A 19 -21.04 -0.09 19.57
N TYR A 20 -22.14 0.08 18.84
CA TYR A 20 -22.39 1.26 18.00
C TYR A 20 -23.22 2.29 18.77
N LYS A 21 -23.03 3.58 18.46
CA LYS A 21 -23.89 4.64 18.99
C LYS A 21 -25.30 4.50 18.41
N LYS A 22 -26.34 4.76 19.22
CA LYS A 22 -27.73 4.85 18.74
C LYS A 22 -27.85 5.99 17.73
N ILE A 23 -28.51 5.72 16.59
CA ILE A 23 -28.84 6.74 15.59
C ILE A 23 -29.82 7.74 16.23
N ARG A 24 -29.58 9.04 16.03
CA ARG A 24 -30.48 10.11 16.45
C ARG A 24 -31.11 10.72 15.20
N TYR A 25 -32.42 10.83 15.19
CA TYR A 25 -33.18 11.42 14.09
C TYR A 25 -33.52 12.87 14.44
N LYS A 26 -33.44 13.76 13.46
CA LYS A 26 -33.95 15.14 13.58
C LYS A 26 -35.41 15.18 13.16
N ASP A 27 -36.17 16.13 13.71
CA ASP A 27 -37.45 16.50 13.13
C ASP A 27 -37.22 17.16 11.75
N PRO A 28 -38.05 16.86 10.72
CA PRO A 28 -37.92 17.50 9.41
C PRO A 28 -38.13 19.01 9.52
N GLY A 29 -37.31 19.79 8.82
CA GLY A 29 -37.52 21.24 8.66
C GLY A 29 -38.59 21.53 7.61
N THR A 30 -38.67 22.77 7.13
CA THR A 30 -39.53 23.14 5.99
C THR A 30 -39.05 22.46 4.69
N PRO A 31 -39.89 22.40 3.63
CA PRO A 31 -39.47 21.88 2.32
C PRO A 31 -38.19 22.55 1.79
N GLU A 32 -38.07 23.86 1.94
CA GLU A 32 -36.90 24.64 1.48
C GLU A 32 -35.64 24.28 2.28
N GLU A 33 -35.74 24.21 3.62
CA GLU A 33 -34.62 23.83 4.49
C GLU A 33 -34.14 22.41 4.22
N ASN A 34 -35.07 21.47 4.02
CA ASN A 34 -34.73 20.10 3.68
C ASN A 34 -34.10 20.00 2.28
N GLY A 35 -34.60 20.78 1.32
CA GLY A 35 -34.03 20.86 -0.03
C GLY A 35 -32.59 21.38 -0.03
N GLN A 36 -32.32 22.47 0.68
CA GLN A 36 -30.97 23.01 0.84
C GLN A 36 -30.04 21.99 1.51
N ARG A 37 -30.50 21.36 2.59
CA ARG A 37 -29.70 20.36 3.31
C ARG A 37 -29.41 19.12 2.47
N LEU A 38 -30.35 18.69 1.63
CA LEU A 38 -30.14 17.59 0.70
C LEU A 38 -29.04 17.94 -0.30
N ILE A 39 -29.05 19.16 -0.86
CA ILE A 39 -28.02 19.63 -1.77
C ILE A 39 -26.65 19.60 -1.06
N GLU A 40 -26.54 20.19 0.13
CA GLU A 40 -25.31 20.19 0.93
C GLU A 40 -24.76 18.78 1.16
N LEU A 41 -25.60 17.84 1.59
CA LEU A 41 -25.19 16.46 1.83
C LEU A 41 -24.85 15.70 0.54
N THR A 42 -25.49 16.06 -0.58
CA THR A 42 -25.22 15.45 -1.90
C THR A 42 -23.90 15.93 -2.49
N VAL A 43 -23.54 17.20 -2.28
CA VAL A 43 -22.26 17.75 -2.76
C VAL A 43 -21.11 17.51 -1.79
N GLN A 44 -21.42 17.14 -0.54
CA GLN A 44 -20.42 16.84 0.49
C GLN A 44 -19.42 15.80 -0.03
N GLY A 45 -18.16 16.22 -0.13
CA GLY A 45 -17.05 15.42 -0.61
C GLY A 45 -16.78 15.46 -2.11
N ASN A 46 -17.77 15.83 -2.93
CA ASN A 46 -17.55 16.13 -4.36
C ASN A 46 -16.78 17.44 -4.53
N GLU A 47 -16.97 18.40 -3.62
CA GLU A 47 -16.21 19.65 -3.57
C GLU A 47 -14.69 19.38 -3.49
N TRP A 48 -14.26 18.39 -2.69
CA TRP A 48 -12.85 18.02 -2.60
C TRP A 48 -12.27 17.42 -3.89
N ALA A 49 -13.10 16.79 -4.72
CA ALA A 49 -12.67 16.38 -6.05
C ALA A 49 -12.58 17.59 -7.00
N ARG A 50 -13.50 18.55 -6.88
CA ARG A 50 -13.52 19.74 -7.74
C ARG A 50 -12.41 20.75 -7.41
N ASP A 51 -12.00 20.83 -6.15
CA ASP A 51 -10.98 21.78 -5.68
C ASP A 51 -9.54 21.34 -5.97
N LYS A 52 -9.34 20.12 -6.49
CA LYS A 52 -8.02 19.60 -6.86
C LYS A 52 -7.60 20.10 -8.24
N GLY A 53 -6.36 20.55 -8.33
CA GLY A 53 -5.73 20.89 -9.59
C GLY A 53 -5.32 19.67 -10.40
N GLU A 54 -5.00 19.89 -11.67
CA GLU A 54 -4.50 18.86 -12.59
C GLU A 54 -3.24 18.17 -12.04
N VAL A 55 -2.35 18.92 -11.40
CA VAL A 55 -1.09 18.42 -10.83
C VAL A 55 -1.33 17.38 -9.73
N GLU A 56 -2.31 17.62 -8.84
CA GLU A 56 -2.66 16.66 -7.79
C GLU A 56 -3.18 15.34 -8.38
N TYR A 57 -4.00 15.41 -9.43
CA TYR A 57 -4.51 14.22 -10.11
C TYR A 57 -3.41 13.44 -10.83
N GLN A 58 -2.49 14.14 -11.49
CA GLN A 58 -1.33 13.51 -12.14
C GLN A 58 -0.48 12.77 -11.12
N LEU A 59 -0.20 13.35 -9.94
CA LEU A 59 0.60 12.71 -8.90
C LEU A 59 -0.08 11.46 -8.31
N VAL A 60 -1.39 11.52 -8.07
CA VAL A 60 -2.17 10.35 -7.65
C VAL A 60 -2.11 9.27 -8.72
N GLY A 61 -2.31 9.63 -10.00
CA GLY A 61 -2.21 8.71 -11.13
C GLY A 61 -0.83 8.06 -11.25
N MET A 62 0.25 8.83 -11.11
CA MET A 62 1.62 8.33 -11.10
C MET A 62 1.86 7.33 -9.97
N PHE A 63 1.43 7.67 -8.74
CA PHE A 63 1.54 6.78 -7.60
C PHE A 63 0.83 5.44 -7.85
N PHE A 64 -0.44 5.47 -8.25
CA PHE A 64 -1.19 4.23 -8.52
C PHE A 64 -0.61 3.44 -9.68
N THR A 65 -0.09 4.11 -10.71
CA THR A 65 0.60 3.44 -11.82
C THR A 65 1.81 2.65 -11.32
N ILE A 66 2.64 3.24 -10.46
CA ILE A 66 3.80 2.54 -9.85
C ILE A 66 3.34 1.35 -9.01
N VAL A 67 2.29 1.53 -8.19
CA VAL A 67 1.73 0.45 -7.38
C VAL A 67 1.25 -0.72 -8.25
N LEU A 68 0.49 -0.43 -9.32
CA LEU A 68 -0.03 -1.43 -10.24
C LEU A 68 1.09 -2.18 -10.98
N LEU A 69 2.17 -1.49 -11.35
CA LEU A 69 3.34 -2.13 -11.94
C LEU A 69 4.00 -3.12 -10.98
N ILE A 70 4.16 -2.74 -9.71
CA ILE A 70 4.69 -3.63 -8.66
C ILE A 70 3.77 -4.83 -8.46
N GLU A 71 2.45 -4.60 -8.36
CA GLU A 71 1.47 -5.69 -8.26
C GLU A 71 1.56 -6.65 -9.44
N HIS A 72 1.69 -6.13 -10.67
CA HIS A 72 1.84 -6.96 -11.86
C HIS A 72 3.12 -7.83 -11.80
N LYS A 73 4.25 -7.28 -11.33
CA LYS A 73 5.47 -8.08 -11.13
C LYS A 73 5.29 -9.15 -10.06
N MET A 74 4.60 -8.83 -8.97
CA MET A 74 4.29 -9.81 -7.92
C MET A 74 3.38 -10.92 -8.43
N ILE A 75 2.30 -10.60 -9.13
CA ILE A 75 1.38 -11.60 -9.72
C ILE A 75 2.15 -12.60 -10.56
N ASN A 76 2.99 -12.09 -11.46
CA ASN A 76 3.78 -12.91 -12.37
C ASN A 76 4.73 -13.88 -11.65
N LEU A 77 5.28 -13.49 -10.50
CA LEU A 77 6.14 -14.35 -9.69
C LEU A 77 5.31 -15.35 -8.87
N LEU A 78 4.21 -14.88 -8.28
CA LEU A 78 3.48 -15.61 -7.23
C LEU A 78 2.40 -16.53 -7.76
N VAL A 79 2.03 -16.42 -9.04
CA VAL A 79 1.03 -17.30 -9.66
C VAL A 79 1.42 -18.77 -9.55
N VAL A 80 2.73 -19.08 -9.53
CA VAL A 80 3.23 -20.46 -9.33
C VAL A 80 2.92 -21.05 -7.95
N MET A 81 2.60 -20.20 -6.96
CA MET A 81 2.22 -20.62 -5.62
C MET A 81 0.73 -20.45 -5.33
N ASP A 82 0.05 -19.55 -6.06
CA ASP A 82 -1.33 -19.16 -5.78
C ASP A 82 -2.04 -18.68 -7.05
N ASP A 83 -2.82 -19.57 -7.68
CA ASP A 83 -3.60 -19.28 -8.89
C ASP A 83 -4.59 -18.11 -8.73
N SER A 84 -4.99 -17.80 -7.48
CA SER A 84 -5.94 -16.72 -7.19
C SER A 84 -5.27 -15.35 -7.00
N ILE A 85 -3.94 -15.26 -7.09
CA ILE A 85 -3.16 -14.08 -6.68
C ILE A 85 -3.56 -12.81 -7.41
N GLU A 86 -3.99 -12.89 -8.67
CA GLU A 86 -4.39 -11.74 -9.49
C GLU A 86 -5.51 -10.94 -8.82
N SER A 87 -6.52 -11.63 -8.31
CA SER A 87 -7.72 -11.06 -7.70
C SER A 87 -7.52 -10.45 -6.31
N ARG A 88 -6.38 -10.74 -5.66
CA ARG A 88 -6.11 -10.34 -4.28
C ARG A 88 -5.73 -8.87 -4.17
N MET A 89 -5.92 -8.26 -3.02
CA MET A 89 -5.47 -6.88 -2.81
C MET A 89 -3.95 -6.83 -2.60
N LEU A 90 -3.28 -5.70 -2.91
CA LEU A 90 -1.84 -5.48 -2.66
C LEU A 90 -1.38 -5.99 -1.28
N GLY A 91 -2.19 -5.73 -0.26
CA GLY A 91 -1.89 -6.13 1.11
C GLY A 91 -1.76 -7.64 1.31
N GLU A 92 -2.56 -8.44 0.60
CA GLU A 92 -2.54 -9.90 0.60
C GLU A 92 -1.44 -10.42 -0.32
N LYS A 93 -1.22 -9.78 -1.47
CA LYS A 93 -0.09 -10.10 -2.36
C LYS A 93 1.26 -10.01 -1.63
N ILE A 94 1.43 -9.00 -0.76
CA ILE A 94 2.63 -8.84 0.07
C ILE A 94 2.79 -10.00 1.08
N GLU A 95 1.70 -10.50 1.66
CA GLU A 95 1.78 -11.67 2.55
C GLU A 95 2.13 -12.94 1.77
N VAL A 96 1.55 -13.16 0.59
CA VAL A 96 1.93 -14.29 -0.28
C VAL A 96 3.39 -14.18 -0.72
N PHE A 97 3.88 -12.99 -1.05
CA PHE A 97 5.29 -12.77 -1.36
C PHE A 97 6.22 -13.09 -0.18
N LYS A 98 5.80 -12.76 1.04
CA LYS A 98 6.54 -13.13 2.25
C LYS A 98 6.59 -14.65 2.43
N ASP A 99 5.49 -15.35 2.18
CA ASP A 99 5.43 -16.80 2.26
C ASP A 99 6.23 -17.47 1.13
N PHE A 100 6.26 -16.86 -0.06
CA PHE A 100 7.16 -17.24 -1.15
C PHE A 100 8.63 -17.16 -0.71
N LEU A 101 9.08 -16.03 -0.13
CA LEU A 101 10.46 -15.88 0.35
C LEU A 101 10.85 -16.80 1.51
N ARG A 102 9.89 -17.47 2.15
CA ARG A 102 10.16 -18.51 3.17
C ARG A 102 10.37 -19.88 2.54
N GLN A 103 9.77 -20.14 1.40
CA GLN A 103 9.84 -21.41 0.68
C GLN A 103 10.93 -21.40 -0.40
N TYR A 104 11.32 -20.22 -0.89
CA TYR A 104 12.38 -20.07 -1.87
C TYR A 104 13.72 -20.59 -1.35
N GLU A 105 14.33 -21.48 -2.12
CA GLU A 105 15.68 -22.02 -1.89
C GLU A 105 16.66 -21.26 -2.80
N PRO A 106 17.52 -20.39 -2.25
CA PRO A 106 18.43 -19.58 -3.07
C PRO A 106 19.53 -20.40 -3.74
N GLU A 107 19.87 -20.04 -4.97
CA GLU A 107 21.01 -20.62 -5.69
C GLU A 107 22.36 -20.15 -5.11
N GLU A 108 23.45 -20.81 -5.52
CA GLU A 108 24.80 -20.46 -5.06
C GLU A 108 25.16 -19.01 -5.42
N GLY A 109 25.47 -18.21 -4.40
CA GLY A 109 25.77 -16.79 -4.55
C GLY A 109 24.57 -15.84 -4.39
N GLU A 110 23.35 -16.37 -4.26
CA GLU A 110 22.18 -15.56 -3.92
C GLU A 110 22.05 -15.35 -2.40
N SER A 111 21.51 -14.19 -2.01
CA SER A 111 21.24 -13.87 -0.62
C SER A 111 19.76 -13.58 -0.40
N ILE A 112 19.06 -14.52 0.25
CA ILE A 112 17.65 -14.37 0.61
C ILE A 112 17.38 -13.13 1.46
N GLU A 113 18.36 -12.70 2.25
CA GLU A 113 18.25 -11.48 3.05
C GLU A 113 18.10 -10.24 2.19
N GLU A 114 18.70 -10.20 0.99
CA GLU A 114 18.52 -9.08 0.08
C GLU A 114 17.08 -8.95 -0.42
N TYR A 115 16.43 -10.08 -0.71
CA TYR A 115 15.03 -10.13 -1.10
C TYR A 115 14.09 -9.79 0.07
N ARG A 116 14.41 -10.25 1.29
CA ARG A 116 13.65 -9.92 2.51
C ARG A 116 13.64 -8.42 2.79
N LEU A 117 14.70 -7.69 2.44
CA LEU A 117 14.75 -6.23 2.61
C LEU A 117 13.72 -5.47 1.74
N LEU A 118 13.18 -6.08 0.67
CA LEU A 118 12.11 -5.49 -0.14
C LEU A 118 10.79 -5.34 0.65
N MET A 119 10.61 -6.12 1.72
CA MET A 119 9.36 -6.14 2.50
C MET A 119 9.08 -4.82 3.21
N GLN A 120 10.10 -4.11 3.68
CA GLN A 120 9.90 -2.87 4.42
C GLN A 120 9.35 -1.75 3.51
N PRO A 121 9.97 -1.44 2.35
CA PRO A 121 9.38 -0.48 1.40
C PRO A 121 8.01 -0.89 0.86
N LEU A 122 7.76 -2.19 0.62
CA LEU A 122 6.44 -2.68 0.18
C LEU A 122 5.34 -2.40 1.21
N ASN A 123 5.63 -2.65 2.49
CA ASN A 123 4.67 -2.36 3.57
C ASN A 123 4.44 -0.86 3.76
N GLU A 124 5.48 -0.04 3.58
CA GLU A 124 5.37 1.41 3.57
C GLU A 124 4.45 1.89 2.42
N MET A 125 4.65 1.37 1.21
CA MET A 125 3.79 1.65 0.05
C MET A 125 2.34 1.22 0.28
N LYS A 126 2.11 0.02 0.84
CA LYS A 126 0.78 -0.47 1.25
C LYS A 126 0.11 0.49 2.22
N SER A 127 0.85 0.99 3.21
CA SER A 127 0.33 1.95 4.18
C SER A 127 -0.09 3.25 3.50
N ILE A 128 0.73 3.80 2.61
CA ILE A 128 0.42 5.02 1.86
C ILE A 128 -0.83 4.82 0.99
N ARG A 129 -0.89 3.74 0.21
CA ARG A 129 -2.04 3.40 -0.64
C ARG A 129 -3.33 3.31 0.17
N ASN A 130 -3.28 2.66 1.34
CA ASN A 130 -4.45 2.52 2.20
C ASN A 130 -4.89 3.86 2.79
N SER A 131 -3.96 4.70 3.24
CA SER A 131 -4.28 6.05 3.70
C SER A 131 -4.97 6.86 2.59
N MET A 132 -4.42 6.85 1.38
CA MET A 132 -5.01 7.55 0.23
C MET A 132 -6.38 6.98 -0.19
N ALA A 133 -6.58 5.67 -0.05
CA ALA A 133 -7.87 5.03 -0.37
C ALA A 133 -8.95 5.31 0.67
N HIS A 134 -8.58 5.59 1.92
CA HIS A 134 -9.52 5.85 3.02
C HIS A 134 -9.77 7.34 3.27
N ASP A 135 -8.84 8.22 2.86
CA ASP A 135 -8.96 9.65 3.02
C ASP A 135 -8.83 10.38 1.67
N ILE A 136 -10.00 10.60 1.04
CA ILE A 136 -10.10 11.34 -0.22
C ILE A 136 -9.68 12.82 -0.08
N THR A 137 -9.55 13.33 1.14
CA THR A 137 -9.18 14.72 1.44
C THR A 137 -7.66 14.92 1.52
N GLN A 138 -6.88 13.86 1.70
CA GLN A 138 -5.41 13.89 1.70
C GLN A 138 -4.83 13.05 0.55
N PRO A 139 -4.87 13.57 -0.69
CA PRO A 139 -4.38 12.83 -1.87
C PRO A 139 -2.86 12.71 -1.93
N MET A 140 -2.12 13.34 -1.03
CA MET A 140 -0.67 13.46 -1.09
C MET A 140 -0.02 13.01 0.21
N PHE A 141 1.09 12.31 0.07
CA PHE A 141 1.98 11.94 1.17
C PHE A 141 3.27 12.74 1.06
N GLY A 142 3.86 13.04 2.22
CA GLY A 142 5.15 13.71 2.28
C GLY A 142 6.31 12.72 2.21
N TYR A 143 7.51 13.24 1.97
CA TYR A 143 8.73 12.44 1.89
C TYR A 143 9.02 11.68 3.19
N ARG A 144 8.59 12.25 4.32
CA ARG A 144 8.71 11.62 5.66
C ARG A 144 7.93 10.30 5.78
N SER A 145 6.97 10.04 4.89
CA SER A 145 6.23 8.77 4.84
C SER A 145 6.97 7.69 4.05
N LEU A 146 8.11 8.00 3.44
CA LEU A 146 8.91 7.10 2.59
C LEU A 146 10.29 6.76 3.19
N LYS A 147 10.41 6.67 4.52
CA LYS A 147 11.72 6.52 5.19
C LYS A 147 12.38 5.17 4.92
N GLN A 148 11.59 4.10 4.89
CA GLN A 148 12.12 2.76 4.63
C GLN A 148 12.56 2.65 3.17
N MET A 149 11.76 3.18 2.26
CA MET A 149 12.08 3.25 0.84
C MET A 149 13.32 4.11 0.57
N ASP A 150 13.41 5.28 1.19
CA ASP A 150 14.58 6.17 1.14
C ASP A 150 15.86 5.44 1.53
N SER A 151 15.85 4.83 2.72
CA SER A 151 16.99 4.10 3.26
C SER A 151 17.40 2.93 2.34
N TYR A 152 16.41 2.22 1.81
CA TYR A 152 16.62 1.10 0.90
C TYR A 152 17.25 1.53 -0.43
N VAL A 153 16.65 2.53 -1.10
CA VAL A 153 17.15 3.03 -2.40
C VAL A 153 18.53 3.64 -2.24
N LYS A 154 18.77 4.43 -1.19
CA LYS A 154 20.08 5.01 -0.90
C LYS A 154 21.17 3.95 -0.75
N LYS A 155 20.85 2.83 -0.11
CA LYS A 155 21.79 1.72 0.09
C LYS A 155 22.01 0.90 -1.19
N ARG A 156 20.96 0.60 -1.95
CA ARG A 156 21.02 -0.33 -3.10
C ARG A 156 21.43 0.35 -4.41
N ARG A 157 21.03 1.60 -4.62
CA ARG A 157 21.32 2.39 -5.82
C ARG A 157 21.67 3.83 -5.45
N PRO A 158 22.83 4.04 -4.78
CA PRO A 158 23.28 5.38 -4.39
C PRO A 158 23.43 6.32 -5.60
N ASP A 159 23.70 5.77 -6.79
CA ASP A 159 23.76 6.49 -8.06
C ASP A 159 22.40 7.07 -8.48
N LEU A 160 21.31 6.30 -8.35
CA LEU A 160 19.95 6.80 -8.59
C LEU A 160 19.55 7.79 -7.49
N TYR A 161 19.85 7.45 -6.23
CA TYR A 161 19.53 8.28 -5.09
C TYR A 161 20.18 9.68 -5.18
N ALA A 162 21.41 9.76 -5.69
CA ALA A 162 22.13 11.02 -5.86
C ALA A 162 21.41 12.00 -6.82
N ARG A 163 20.58 11.51 -7.75
CA ARG A 163 19.80 12.33 -8.68
C ARG A 163 18.61 13.02 -8.02
N PHE A 164 18.20 12.59 -6.82
CA PHE A 164 17.08 13.21 -6.10
C PHE A 164 17.37 14.63 -5.63
N LYS A 165 18.63 15.05 -5.62
CA LYS A 165 19.01 16.46 -5.37
C LYS A 165 18.59 17.38 -6.52
N ASP A 166 18.39 16.82 -7.71
CA ASP A 166 18.02 17.55 -8.94
C ASP A 166 16.48 17.64 -9.10
N CYS A 167 15.70 17.04 -8.18
CA CYS A 167 14.24 17.15 -8.17
C CYS A 167 13.79 18.56 -7.82
N ALA A 168 12.84 19.11 -8.59
CA ALA A 168 12.36 20.48 -8.44
C ALA A 168 11.68 20.75 -7.09
N ASP A 169 10.96 19.76 -6.55
CA ASP A 169 10.24 19.88 -5.28
C ASP A 169 10.14 18.52 -4.53
N GLU A 170 9.55 18.56 -3.33
CA GLU A 170 9.36 17.37 -2.50
C GLU A 170 8.43 16.33 -3.15
N LYS A 171 7.43 16.76 -3.92
CA LYS A 171 6.46 15.86 -4.58
C LYS A 171 7.15 15.05 -5.68
N ALA A 172 7.93 15.71 -6.53
CA ALA A 172 8.77 15.11 -7.55
C ALA A 172 9.79 14.15 -6.93
N LYS A 173 10.38 14.53 -5.79
CA LYS A 173 11.30 13.66 -5.04
C LYS A 173 10.62 12.39 -4.53
N CYS A 174 9.39 12.50 -4.02
CA CYS A 174 8.60 11.34 -3.59
C CYS A 174 8.31 10.39 -4.74
N MET A 175 7.87 10.92 -5.89
CA MET A 175 7.60 10.12 -7.09
C MET A 175 8.87 9.48 -7.65
N GLY A 176 9.98 10.22 -7.68
CA GLY A 176 11.29 9.71 -8.11
C GLY A 176 11.79 8.58 -7.21
N LEU A 177 11.60 8.69 -5.89
CA LEU A 177 11.94 7.65 -4.93
C LEU A 177 11.09 6.39 -5.13
N LEU A 178 9.77 6.55 -5.30
CA LEU A 178 8.85 5.45 -5.59
C LEU A 178 9.17 4.74 -6.91
N ALA A 179 9.42 5.51 -7.97
CA ALA A 179 9.79 4.96 -9.27
C ALA A 179 11.13 4.21 -9.20
N SER A 180 12.11 4.75 -8.48
CA SER A 180 13.41 4.09 -8.28
C SER A 180 13.27 2.78 -7.52
N PHE A 181 12.47 2.76 -6.45
CA PHE A 181 12.16 1.52 -5.75
C PHE A 181 11.42 0.53 -6.65
N GLY A 182 10.38 0.96 -7.38
CA GLY A 182 9.64 0.10 -8.31
C GLY A 182 10.52 -0.51 -9.40
N PHE A 183 11.49 0.25 -9.90
CA PHE A 183 12.50 -0.25 -10.82
C PHE A 183 13.39 -1.33 -10.18
N ILE A 184 13.97 -1.05 -9.00
CA ILE A 184 14.82 -2.01 -8.28
C ILE A 184 14.01 -3.28 -7.96
N PHE A 185 12.81 -3.13 -7.42
CA PHE A 185 11.89 -4.22 -7.13
C PHE A 185 11.62 -5.09 -8.37
N SER A 186 11.35 -4.46 -9.51
CA SER A 186 11.12 -5.19 -10.77
C SER A 186 12.32 -6.02 -11.19
N VAL A 187 13.55 -5.50 -11.00
CA VAL A 187 14.78 -6.24 -11.30
C VAL A 187 14.97 -7.41 -10.34
N GLU A 188 14.80 -7.20 -9.03
CA GLU A 188 14.98 -8.28 -8.06
C GLU A 188 13.92 -9.38 -8.21
N VAL A 189 12.66 -9.02 -8.49
CA VAL A 189 11.59 -10.00 -8.81
C VAL A 189 11.86 -10.74 -10.11
N ALA A 190 12.42 -10.06 -11.13
CA ALA A 190 12.78 -10.73 -12.37
C ALA A 190 13.88 -11.78 -12.16
N LYS A 191 14.88 -11.49 -11.29
CA LYS A 191 15.90 -12.49 -10.92
C LYS A 191 15.28 -13.72 -10.27
N LEU A 192 14.43 -13.51 -9.26
CA LEU A 192 13.69 -14.60 -8.62
C LEU A 192 12.89 -15.45 -9.61
N ARG A 193 12.31 -14.82 -10.63
CA ARG A 193 11.53 -15.54 -11.64
C ARG A 193 12.40 -16.37 -12.60
N LEU A 194 13.66 -16.01 -12.82
CA LEU A 194 14.54 -16.76 -13.72
C LEU A 194 14.81 -18.18 -13.22
N SER A 195 14.81 -18.40 -11.91
CA SER A 195 15.07 -19.69 -11.26
C SER A 195 13.81 -20.54 -11.04
N ILE A 196 12.65 -20.11 -11.55
CA ILE A 196 11.36 -20.78 -11.32
C ILE A 196 10.75 -21.25 -12.64
N GLU A 197 10.53 -22.56 -12.74
CA GLU A 197 9.77 -23.16 -13.84
C GLU A 197 8.26 -22.91 -13.66
N HIS A 198 7.58 -22.62 -14.77
CA HIS A 198 6.14 -22.38 -14.86
C HIS A 198 5.37 -23.65 -15.23
#